data_AF-A0A3E0LLC7-F1
#
_entry.id   AF-A0A3E0LLC7-F1
#
_cell.length_a   1.000
_cell.length_b   1.000
_cell.length_c   1.000
_cell.angle_alpha   90.00
_cell.angle_beta   90.00
_cell.angle_gamma   90.00
#
_symmetry.space_group_name_H-M   'P 1'
#
loop_
_entity.id
_entity.type
_entity.pdbx_description
1 polymer ?
#
loop_
_entity_poly.entity_id
_entity_poly.type
_entity_poly.pdbx_seq_one_letter_code
_entity_poly.pdbx_strand_id
1 'polypeptide(L)' 'MIVAQLVERPIEIVEYKQECAYCADCGGPVFGVLPEDVVPGQDLGVSLQALLGWMSHYGHLSYACTARMAGEKLAE' A
#
# COMPACT_ATOMS: atom_id res chain seq x y z
N MET A 1 31.74 -18.54 4.41
CA MET A 1 31.15 -17.28 4.91
C MET A 1 29.86 -17.06 4.15
N ILE A 2 28.72 -16.99 4.82
CA ILE A 2 27.42 -16.75 4.19
C ILE A 2 27.07 -15.29 4.45
N VAL A 3 26.85 -14.53 3.38
CA VAL A 3 26.45 -13.12 3.45
C VAL A 3 25.09 -13.01 2.79
N ALA A 4 24.10 -12.54 3.55
CA ALA A 4 22.79 -12.15 3.02
C ALA A 4 22.85 -10.67 2.62
N GLN A 5 22.33 -10.35 1.44
CA GLN A 5 22.35 -9.00 0.89
C GLN A 5 21.02 -8.69 0.20
N LEU A 6 20.63 -7.42 0.24
CA LEU A 6 19.46 -6.95 -0.50
C LEU A 6 19.74 -7.08 -2.01
N VAL A 7 18.75 -7.62 -2.73
CA VAL A 7 18.75 -7.60 -4.19
C VAL A 7 18.44 -6.19 -4.68
N GLU A 8 18.82 -5.88 -5.92
CA GLU A 8 18.46 -4.61 -6.53
C GLU A 8 16.92 -4.46 -6.59
N ARG A 9 16.41 -3.31 -6.13
CA ARG A 9 14.96 -3.02 -6.02
C ARG A 9 14.19 -4.12 -5.24
N PRO A 10 14.47 -4.29 -3.94
CA PRO A 10 13.93 -5.39 -3.14
C PRO A 10 12.43 -5.26 -2.84
N ILE A 11 11.84 -4.08 -3.08
CA ILE A 11 10.43 -3.78 -2.88
C ILE A 11 9.96 -2.99 -4.10
N GLU A 12 8.90 -3.45 -4.74
CA GLU A 12 8.16 -2.73 -5.77
C GLU A 12 6.85 -2.22 -5.17
N ILE A 13 6.58 -0.92 -5.33
CA ILE A 13 5.33 -0.31 -4.89
C ILE A 13 4.51 -0.02 -6.14
N VAL A 14 3.33 -0.61 -6.22
CA VAL A 14 2.39 -0.45 -7.33
C VAL A 14 1.17 0.31 -6.83
N GLU A 15 0.82 1.41 -7.50
CA GLU A 15 -0.37 2.20 -7.22
C GLU A 15 -1.54 1.70 -8.06
N TYR A 16 -2.67 1.42 -7.42
CA TYR A 16 -3.91 1.04 -8.09
C TYR A 16 -4.93 2.16 -7.97
N LYS A 17 -5.38 2.67 -9.12
CA LYS A 17 -6.45 3.67 -9.19
C LYS A 17 -7.74 3.02 -9.68
N GLN A 18 -8.77 3.09 -8.86
CA GLN A 18 -10.10 2.62 -9.23
C GLN A 18 -10.84 3.73 -9.96
N GLU A 19 -11.17 3.49 -11.23
CA GLU A 19 -12.02 4.41 -12.00
C GLU A 19 -13.50 4.14 -11.66
N CYS A 20 -14.27 5.23 -11.60
CA CYS A 20 -15.70 5.22 -11.31
C CYS A 20 -16.47 5.70 -12.55
N ALA A 21 -17.46 4.91 -12.97
CA ALA A 21 -18.42 5.26 -14.00
C ALA A 21 -19.83 5.33 -13.39
N TYR A 22 -20.76 6.00 -14.08
CA TYR A 22 -22.15 6.06 -13.65
C TYR A 22 -23.01 5.22 -14.58
N CYS A 23 -23.87 4.39 -14.00
CA CYS A 23 -24.84 3.59 -14.76
C CYS A 23 -25.82 4.53 -15.48
N ALA A 24 -26.02 4.33 -16.78
CA ALA A 24 -26.94 5.16 -17.56
C ALA A 24 -28.41 4.97 -17.17
N ASP A 25 -28.77 3.81 -16.59
CA ASP A 25 -30.16 3.47 -16.27
C ASP A 25 -30.57 3.88 -14.85
N CYS A 26 -29.71 3.66 -13.85
CA CYS A 26 -30.02 3.96 -12.45
C CYS A 26 -29.26 5.15 -11.86
N GLY A 27 -28.26 5.70 -12.59
CA GLY A 27 -27.40 6.79 -12.12
C GLY A 27 -26.44 6.40 -11.00
N GLY A 28 -26.42 5.14 -10.56
CA GLY A 28 -25.56 4.66 -9.49
C GLY A 28 -24.09 4.59 -9.91
N PRO A 29 -23.14 4.80 -8.97
CA PRO A 29 -21.72 4.63 -9.23
C PRO A 29 -21.37 3.15 -9.43
N VAL A 30 -20.54 2.87 -10.42
CA VAL A 30 -19.99 1.56 -10.75
C VAL A 30 -18.48 1.69 -10.72
N PHE A 31 -17.85 0.86 -9.91
CA PHE A 31 -16.40 0.88 -9.72
C PHE A 31 -15.75 -0.31 -10.45
N GLY A 32 -14.57 -0.09 -11.03
CA GLY A 32 -13.76 -1.17 -11.60
C GLY A 32 -13.38 -2.22 -10.55
N VAL A 33 -13.18 -3.48 -10.96
CA VAL A 33 -12.77 -4.55 -10.05
C VAL A 33 -11.32 -4.31 -9.59
N LEU A 34 -11.10 -4.30 -8.27
CA LEU A 34 -9.75 -4.28 -7.69
C LEU A 34 -9.12 -5.68 -7.75
N PRO A 35 -7.78 -5.81 -7.81
CA PRO A 35 -7.09 -7.08 -7.62
C PRO A 35 -7.47 -7.75 -6.30
N GLU A 36 -7.44 -9.09 -6.25
CA GLU A 36 -7.87 -9.88 -5.07
C GLU A 36 -7.07 -9.59 -3.79
N ASP A 37 -5.83 -9.12 -3.94
CA ASP A 37 -4.91 -8.80 -2.84
C ASP A 37 -5.04 -7.35 -2.34
N VAL A 38 -5.91 -6.54 -2.97
CA VAL A 38 -6.21 -5.17 -2.57
C VAL A 38 -7.46 -5.14 -1.71
N VAL A 39 -7.31 -4.70 -0.45
CA VAL A 39 -8.43 -4.56 0.49
C VAL A 39 -9.10 -3.19 0.28
N PRO A 40 -10.41 -3.14 -0.04
CA PRO A 40 -11.12 -1.87 -0.22
C PRO A 40 -11.13 -1.03 1.06
N GLY A 41 -10.93 0.29 0.93
CA GLY A 41 -10.97 1.23 2.06
C GLY A 41 -9.70 1.30 2.90
N GLN A 42 -8.60 0.71 2.43
CA GLN A 42 -7.26 0.89 2.98
C GLN A 42 -6.36 1.46 1.90
N ASP A 43 -5.52 2.43 2.27
CA ASP A 43 -4.58 3.08 1.33
C ASP A 43 -3.38 2.19 0.97
N LEU A 44 -3.27 1.01 1.60
CA LEU A 44 -2.14 0.08 1.46
C LEU A 44 -2.63 -1.36 1.26
N GLY A 45 -1.96 -2.12 0.38
CA GLY A 45 -2.20 -3.56 0.24
C GLY A 45 -1.75 -4.37 1.46
N VAL A 46 -2.32 -5.56 1.66
CA VAL A 46 -2.12 -6.39 2.87
C VAL A 46 -0.65 -6.69 3.15
N SER A 47 0.10 -7.07 2.10
CA SER A 47 1.53 -7.38 2.22
C SER A 47 2.37 -6.16 2.62
N LEU A 48 2.02 -4.97 2.10
CA LEU A 48 2.72 -3.73 2.43
C LEU A 48 2.42 -3.31 3.88
N GLN A 49 1.16 -3.45 4.32
CA GLN A 49 0.78 -3.22 5.72
C GLN A 49 1.53 -4.18 6.67
N ALA A 50 1.60 -5.47 6.33
CA ALA A 50 2.33 -6.46 7.12
C ALA A 50 3.83 -6.15 7.21
N LEU A 51 4.44 -5.74 6.09
CA LEU A 51 5.84 -5.34 6.05
C LEU A 51 6.10 -4.10 6.91
N LEU A 52 5.26 -3.06 6.81
CA LEU A 52 5.37 -1.85 7.63
C LEU A 52 5.17 -2.16 9.12
N GLY A 53 4.22 -3.03 9.46
CA GLY A 53 4.02 -3.52 10.82
C GLY A 53 5.25 -4.25 11.35
N TRP A 54 5.86 -5.11 10.55
CA TRP A 54 7.10 -5.82 10.89
C TRP A 54 8.28 -4.85 11.05
N MET A 55 8.47 -3.91 10.12
CA MET A 55 9.55 -2.92 10.19
C MET A 55 9.39 -1.97 11.38
N SER A 56 8.16 -1.57 11.72
CA SER A 56 7.88 -0.69 12.86
C SER A 56 8.14 -1.37 14.21
N HIS A 57 7.93 -2.69 14.33
CA HIS A 57 8.09 -3.42 15.59
C HIS A 57 9.47 -4.07 15.75
N TYR A 58 9.97 -4.71 14.69
CA TYR A 58 11.21 -5.50 14.73
C TYR A 58 12.35 -4.87 13.93
N GLY A 59 12.04 -4.06 12.91
CA GLY A 59 13.05 -3.35 12.12
C GLY A 59 13.53 -2.03 12.71
N HIS A 60 12.96 -1.59 13.84
CA HIS A 60 13.19 -0.27 14.46
C HIS A 60 13.03 0.90 13.48
N LEU A 61 12.13 0.77 12.50
CA LEU A 61 11.81 1.85 11.60
C LEU A 61 11.04 2.93 12.37
N SER A 62 11.48 4.19 12.28
CA SER A 62 10.79 5.28 12.96
C SER A 62 9.39 5.47 12.40
N TYR A 63 8.44 5.86 13.24
CA TYR A 63 7.06 6.15 12.82
C TYR A 63 7.01 7.16 11.67
N ALA A 64 7.90 8.15 11.68
CA ALA A 64 8.03 9.12 10.60
C ALA A 64 8.41 8.48 9.25
N CYS A 65 9.26 7.46 9.26
CA CYS A 65 9.63 6.74 8.05
C CYS A 65 8.49 5.83 7.57
N THR A 66 7.78 5.18 8.49
CA THR A 66 6.56 4.41 8.20
C THR A 66 5.47 5.29 7.56
N ALA A 67 5.18 6.45 8.16
CA ALA A 67 4.20 7.42 7.64
C ALA A 67 4.58 7.92 6.24
N ARG A 68 5.86 8.22 6.00
CA ARG A 68 6.36 8.60 4.67
C ARG A 68 6.16 7.49 3.63
N MET A 69 6.39 6.23 4.01
CA MET A 69 6.17 5.08 3.11
C MET A 69 4.68 4.81 2.86
N ALA A 70 3.82 5.14 3.82
CA ALA A 70 2.36 5.07 3.69
C ALA A 70 1.77 6.24 2.87
N GLY A 71 2.58 7.22 2.45
CA GLY A 71 2.10 8.41 1.75
C GLY A 71 1.41 9.43 2.67
N GLU A 72 1.48 9.24 3.99
CA GLU A 72 0.93 10.17 4.97
C GLU A 72 1.82 11.42 5.05
N LYS A 73 1.21 12.61 4.96
CA LYS A 73 1.90 13.85 5.30
C LYS A 73 2.01 13.95 6.81
N LEU A 74 3.22 13.80 7.34
CA LEU A 74 3.51 14.15 8.73
C LEU A 74 3.26 15.65 8.90
N ALA A 75 2.36 16.01 9.81
CA ALA A 75 2.17 17.39 10.21
C ALA A 75 3.45 17.90 10.88
N GLU A 76 3.94 19.04 10.40
CA GLU A 76 5.08 19.79 10.96
C GLU A 76 4.81 20.28 12.38
#